data_AF-A0A645CJH1-F1
#
_entry.id   AF-A0A645CJH1-F1
#
_cell.length_a   1.000
_cell.length_b   1.000
_cell.length_c   1.000
_cell.angle_alpha   90.00
_cell.angle_beta   90.00
_cell.angle_gamma   90.00
#
_symmetry.space_group_name_H-M   'P 1'
#
loop_
_entity.id
_entity.type
_entity.pdbx_description
1 polymer ?
#
loop_
_entity_poly.entity_id
_entity_poly.type
_entity_poly.pdbx_seq_one_letter_code
_entity_poly.pdbx_strand_id
1 'polypeptide(L)'
;MHSLKKIVQFIHQNKTTLTGMFLGAVLAYIYWINWGIYYGTYPLSSECWVNCIYGNLFGGLLACLLFNNGLKERDSDKEKE
;
A
#
# COMPACT_ATOMS: atom_id res chain seq x y z
N MET A 1 -23.20 14.90 -9.67
CA MET A 1 -21.84 15.48 -9.51
C MET A 1 -21.43 15.77 -8.05
N HIS A 2 -22.30 15.54 -7.05
CA HIS A 2 -21.97 15.77 -5.63
C HIS A 2 -21.07 14.67 -5.03
N SER A 3 -21.19 13.43 -5.49
CA SER A 3 -20.45 12.27 -4.96
C SER A 3 -18.95 12.28 -5.32
N LEU A 4 -18.58 12.81 -6.49
CA LEU A 4 -17.18 12.90 -6.94
C LEU A 4 -16.34 13.81 -6.04
N LYS A 5 -16.89 14.95 -5.59
CA LYS A 5 -16.17 15.85 -4.68
C LYS A 5 -15.83 15.17 -3.35
N LYS A 6 -16.73 14.33 -2.82
CA LYS A 6 -16.46 13.56 -1.59
C LYS A 6 -15.36 12.52 -1.79
N ILE A 7 -15.37 11.81 -2.92
CA ILE A 7 -14.34 10.81 -3.25
C ILE A 7 -12.97 11.50 -3.39
N VAL A 8 -12.90 12.64 -4.07
CA VAL A 8 -11.64 13.39 -4.24
C VAL A 8 -11.14 13.93 -2.90
N GLN A 9 -12.01 14.44 -2.02
CA GLN A 9 -11.60 14.85 -0.67
C GLN A 9 -11.08 13.66 0.16
N PHE A 10 -11.71 12.50 0.04
CA PHE A 10 -11.30 11.30 0.75
C PHE A 10 -9.93 10.79 0.27
N ILE A 11 -9.70 10.80 -1.04
CA ILE A 11 -8.40 10.51 -1.64
C ILE A 11 -7.36 11.53 -1.16
N HIS A 12 -7.74 12.82 -1.06
CA HIS A 12 -6.80 13.86 -0.66
C HIS A 12 -6.35 13.73 0.80
N GLN A 13 -7.26 13.34 1.69
CA GLN A 13 -6.98 13.10 3.11
C GLN A 13 -6.09 11.86 3.30
N ASN A 14 -6.33 10.79 2.54
CA ASN A 14 -5.65 9.50 2.71
C ASN A 14 -4.53 9.26 1.68
N LYS A 15 -3.97 10.34 1.09
CA LYS A 15 -2.98 10.24 0.01
C LYS A 15 -1.82 9.34 0.41
N THR A 16 -1.28 9.48 1.61
CA THR A 16 -0.12 8.71 2.09
C THR A 16 -0.35 7.20 2.07
N THR A 17 -1.50 6.76 2.59
CA THR A 17 -1.90 5.34 2.56
C THR A 17 -2.11 4.86 1.13
N LEU A 18 -2.70 5.72 0.28
CA LEU A 18 -2.91 5.42 -1.14
C LEU A 18 -1.58 5.25 -1.90
N THR A 19 -0.57 6.07 -1.63
CA THR A 19 0.77 5.92 -2.22
C THR A 19 1.43 4.63 -1.75
N GLY A 20 1.25 4.27 -0.48
CA GLY A 20 1.71 2.99 0.08
C GLY A 20 1.08 1.77 -0.59
N MET A 21 -0.24 1.81 -0.78
CA MET A 21 -0.99 0.80 -1.53
C MET A 21 -0.47 0.66 -2.96
N PHE A 22 -0.22 1.78 -3.64
CA PHE A 22 0.28 1.79 -5.01
C PHE A 22 1.71 1.23 -5.11
N LEU A 23 2.61 1.64 -4.22
CA LEU A 23 3.97 1.12 -4.12
C LEU A 23 3.99 -0.39 -3.83
N GLY A 24 3.16 -0.86 -2.90
CA GLY A 24 3.04 -2.28 -2.57
C GLY A 24 2.51 -3.12 -3.74
N ALA A 25 1.55 -2.60 -4.50
CA ALA A 25 1.05 -3.25 -5.71
C ALA A 25 2.12 -3.38 -6.79
N VAL A 26 2.93 -2.33 -7.03
CA VAL A 26 4.04 -2.37 -8.00
C VAL A 26 5.12 -3.37 -7.57
N LEU A 27 5.49 -3.39 -6.28
CA LEU A 27 6.46 -4.34 -5.74
C LEU A 27 5.97 -5.79 -5.86
N ALA A 28 4.70 -6.04 -5.58
CA ALA A 28 4.11 -7.37 -5.74
C ALA A 28 3.99 -7.80 -7.21
N TYR A 29 3.77 -6.86 -8.13
CA TYR A 29 3.81 -7.15 -9.56
C TYR A 29 5.21 -7.56 -10.03
N ILE A 30 6.24 -6.83 -9.58
CA ILE A 30 7.64 -7.18 -9.87
C ILE A 30 8.00 -8.54 -9.26
N TYR A 31 7.56 -8.80 -8.02
CA TYR A 31 7.73 -10.10 -7.37
C TYR A 31 7.05 -11.23 -8.16
N TRP A 32 5.83 -11.00 -8.65
CA TRP A 32 5.10 -11.98 -9.44
C TRP A 32 5.79 -12.30 -10.77
N ILE A 33 6.30 -11.30 -11.49
CA ILE A 33 7.07 -11.52 -12.72
C ILE A 33 8.34 -12.35 -12.45
N ASN A 34 9.05 -12.05 -11.37
CA ASN A 34 10.37 -12.63 -11.12
C ASN A 34 10.29 -14.04 -10.51
N TRP A 35 9.30 -14.31 -9.64
CA TRP A 35 9.17 -15.57 -8.91
C TRP A 35 7.93 -16.37 -9.29
N GLY A 36 6.84 -15.69 -9.62
CA GLY A 36 5.55 -16.33 -9.85
C GLY A 36 5.47 -17.10 -11.17
N ILE A 37 6.15 -16.62 -12.21
CA ILE A 37 6.23 -17.30 -13.51
C ILE A 37 7.13 -18.53 -13.45
N TYR A 38 8.19 -18.51 -12.64
CA TYR A 38 9.22 -19.56 -12.66
C TYR A 38 8.81 -20.82 -11.90
N TYR A 39 8.01 -20.68 -10.84
CA TYR A 39 7.76 -21.81 -9.94
C TYR A 39 6.58 -22.70 -10.31
N GLY A 40 5.64 -22.30 -11.20
CA GLY A 40 4.63 -23.14 -11.88
C GLY A 40 3.74 -24.09 -11.04
N THR A 41 3.98 -24.23 -9.73
CA THR A 41 3.51 -25.31 -8.86
C THR A 41 2.67 -24.78 -7.70
N TYR A 42 2.68 -23.46 -7.49
CA TYR A 42 1.81 -22.81 -6.51
C TYR A 42 0.51 -22.35 -7.16
N PRO A 43 -0.67 -22.86 -6.74
CA PRO A 43 -1.97 -22.39 -7.23
C PRO A 43 -2.25 -20.91 -6.87
N LEU A 44 -1.50 -20.34 -5.92
CA LEU A 44 -1.47 -18.90 -5.61
C LEU A 44 -0.78 -18.04 -6.69
N SER A 45 0.00 -18.66 -7.58
CA SER A 45 0.84 -17.98 -8.56
C SER A 45 0.16 -17.76 -9.92
N SER A 46 -0.94 -18.47 -10.19
CA SER A 46 -1.59 -18.46 -11.50
C SER A 46 -2.23 -17.11 -11.85
N GLU A 47 -2.68 -16.37 -10.84
CA GLU A 47 -3.46 -15.14 -11.04
C GLU A 47 -2.70 -13.92 -10.50
N CYS A 48 -2.17 -13.10 -11.42
CA CYS A 48 -1.50 -11.83 -11.13
C CYS A 48 -2.33 -10.93 -10.19
N TRP A 49 -3.66 -11.00 -10.30
CA TRP A 49 -4.60 -10.23 -9.48
C TRP A 49 -4.51 -10.55 -7.99
N VAL A 50 -4.29 -11.81 -7.61
CA VAL A 50 -4.20 -12.21 -6.20
C VAL A 50 -2.95 -11.60 -5.57
N ASN A 51 -1.80 -11.68 -6.25
CA ASN A 51 -0.56 -11.12 -5.75
C ASN A 51 -0.60 -9.59 -5.68
N CYS A 52 -1.25 -8.94 -6.65
CA CYS A 52 -1.50 -7.50 -6.63
C CYS A 52 -2.40 -7.09 -5.46
N ILE A 53 -3.45 -7.85 -5.13
CA ILE A 53 -4.31 -7.57 -3.96
C ILE A 53 -3.53 -7.70 -2.67
N TYR A 54 -2.71 -8.75 -2.52
CA TYR A 54 -1.85 -8.92 -1.34
C TYR A 54 -0.84 -7.77 -1.22
N GLY A 55 -0.16 -7.42 -2.31
CA GLY A 55 0.78 -6.29 -2.33
C GLY A 55 0.11 -4.96 -1.99
N ASN A 56 -1.10 -4.73 -2.49
CA ASN A 56 -1.86 -3.52 -2.22
C ASN A 56 -2.28 -3.45 -0.74
N LEU A 57 -2.81 -4.56 -0.20
CA LEU A 57 -3.23 -4.66 1.20
C LEU A 57 -2.03 -4.48 2.16
N PHE A 58 -0.92 -5.17 1.90
CA PHE A 58 0.30 -5.05 2.70
C PHE A 58 0.94 -3.67 2.56
N GLY A 59 1.02 -3.11 1.36
CA GLY A 59 1.57 -1.77 1.13
C GLY A 59 0.76 -0.68 1.82
N GLY A 60 -0.57 -0.79 1.79
CA GLY A 60 -1.47 0.10 2.54
C GLY A 60 -1.32 -0.05 4.05
N LEU A 61 -1.23 -1.29 4.55
CA LEU A 61 -1.03 -1.56 5.98
C LEU A 61 0.32 -1.01 6.47
N LEU A 62 1.40 -1.25 5.74
CA LEU A 62 2.75 -0.74 6.05
C LEU A 62 2.78 0.79 6.03
N ALA A 63 2.21 1.43 5.01
CA ALA A 63 2.15 2.88 4.97
C ALA A 63 1.30 3.46 6.10
N CYS A 64 0.21 2.80 6.49
CA CYS A 64 -0.58 3.20 7.64
C CYS A 64 0.23 3.08 8.95
N LEU A 65 0.89 1.95 9.17
CA LEU A 65 1.74 1.72 10.35
C LEU A 65 2.92 2.71 10.41
N LEU A 66 3.63 2.91 9.31
CA LEU A 66 4.75 3.84 9.23
C LEU A 66 4.31 5.29 9.39
N PHE A 67 3.17 5.68 8.84
CA PHE A 67 2.65 7.03 9.00
C PHE A 67 2.15 7.29 10.42
N ASN A 68 1.50 6.30 11.05
CA ASN A 68 1.05 6.40 12.44
C ASN A 68 2.23 6.46 13.41
N ASN A 69 3.31 5.70 13.14
CA ASN A 69 4.55 5.77 13.90
C ASN A 69 5.34 7.05 13.62
N GLY A 70 5.31 7.58 12.39
CA GLY A 70 5.92 8.87 12.04
C GLY A 70 5.26 10.07 12.70
N LEU A 71 3.94 10.01 12.95
CA LEU A 71 3.25 10.99 13.82
C LEU A 71 3.71 10.88 15.28
N LYS A 72 4.02 9.67 15.75
CA LYS A 72 4.54 9.43 17.11
C LYS A 72 5.98 9.91 17.29
N GLU A 73 6.84 9.77 16.28
CA GLU A 73 8.20 10.32 16.31
C GLU A 73 8.20 11.87 16.23
N ARG A 74 7.33 12.47 15.41
CA ARG A 74 7.23 13.94 15.29
C ARG A 74 6.67 14.64 16.53
N ASP A 75 5.95 13.92 17.38
CA ASP A 75 5.44 14.40 18.67
C ASP A 75 6.53 14.31 19.75
N SER A 76 7.31 13.23 19.74
CA SER A 76 8.44 13.00 20.67
C SER A 76 9.66 13.90 20.42
N ASP A 77 9.77 14.47 19.22
CA ASP A 77 10.81 15.44 18.83
C ASP A 77 10.46 16.86 19.34
N LYS A 78 9.16 17.20 19.42
CA LYS A 78 8.69 18.50 19.92
C LYS A 78 8.67 18.63 21.45
N GLU A 79 8.69 17.52 22.18
CA GLU A 79 8.77 17.53 23.65
C GLU A 79 10.22 17.65 24.15
N LYS A 80 11.21 17.55 23.25
CA LYS A 80 12.64 17.66 23.57
C LYS A 80 13.25 19.03 23.20
N GLU A 81 12.44 19.94 22.69
CA GLU A 81 12.78 21.34 22.39
C GLU A 81 12.05 22.27 23.37
#